data_AF-A0A5M9ZI22-F1
#
_entry.id   AF-A0A5M9ZI22-F1
#
_cell.length_a   1.000
_cell.length_b   1.000
_cell.length_c   1.000
_cell.angle_alpha   90.00
_cell.angle_beta   90.00
_cell.angle_gamma   90.00
#
_symmetry.space_group_name_H-M   'P 1'
#
loop_
_entity.id
_entity.type
_entity.pdbx_description
1 polymer ?
#
loop_
_entity_poly.entity_id
_entity_poly.type
_entity_poly.pdbx_seq_one_letter_code
_entity_poly.pdbx_strand_id
1 'polypeptide(L)'
;MSRQIRKGPPLPLDREGEAILTNQWLKHQLGRELRAAEAQTFGRMVLDEWRHRHGLVMPYTMRVGEDSSQRTVYLPDDMPVLFAALARYRKSKSYKRIQSEIKGERDEHHQP
;
A
#
# COMPACT_ATOMS: atom_id res chain seq x y z
N MET A 1 -23.63 -12.23 2.64
CA MET A 1 -22.52 -13.21 2.65
C MET A 1 -21.22 -12.48 2.93
N SER A 2 -20.61 -12.73 4.09
CA SER A 2 -19.29 -12.18 4.44
C SER A 2 -18.25 -12.75 3.46
N ARG A 3 -17.66 -11.88 2.63
CA ARG A 3 -16.56 -12.25 1.73
C ARG A 3 -15.36 -12.54 2.63
N GLN A 4 -15.14 -13.81 2.99
CA GLN A 4 -13.89 -14.22 3.62
C GLN A 4 -12.75 -13.74 2.73
N ILE A 5 -11.99 -12.75 3.20
CA ILE A 5 -10.80 -12.28 2.52
C ILE A 5 -9.81 -13.44 2.60
N ARG A 6 -9.66 -14.19 1.51
CA ARG A 6 -8.64 -15.24 1.42
C ARG A 6 -7.30 -14.58 1.68
N LYS A 7 -6.66 -14.90 2.81
CA LYS A 7 -5.30 -14.46 3.07
C LYS A 7 -4.37 -15.23 2.15
N GLY A 8 -3.33 -14.57 1.66
CA GLY A 8 -2.34 -15.24 0.82
C GLY A 8 -1.41 -16.14 1.63
N PRO A 9 -0.55 -16.89 0.94
CA PRO A 9 0.42 -17.77 1.59
C PRO A 9 1.35 -16.97 2.52
N PRO A 10 1.91 -17.60 3.57
CA PRO A 10 2.98 -16.98 4.35
C PRO A 10 4.20 -16.74 3.45
N LEU A 11 4.90 -15.63 3.68
CA LEU A 11 6.17 -15.36 3.03
C LEU A 11 7.19 -16.45 3.40
N PRO A 12 7.99 -16.95 2.45
CA PRO A 12 9.09 -17.88 2.75
C PRO A 12 10.11 -17.25 3.72
N LEU A 13 10.58 -18.03 4.70
CA LEU A 13 11.46 -17.56 5.78
C LEU A 13 12.80 -17.02 5.26
N ASP A 14 13.32 -17.59 4.17
CA ASP A 14 14.54 -17.18 3.50
C ASP A 14 14.41 -15.82 2.78
N ARG A 15 13.18 -15.33 2.57
CA ARG A 15 12.89 -14.06 1.88
C ARG A 15 12.29 -12.99 2.79
N GLU A 16 12.20 -13.21 4.10
CA GLU A 16 11.65 -12.21 5.04
C GLU A 16 12.39 -10.87 5.00
N GLY A 17 13.72 -10.88 4.81
CA GLY A 17 14.52 -9.67 4.67
C GLY A 17 14.23 -8.84 3.42
N GLU A 18 13.54 -9.42 2.44
CA GLU A 18 13.15 -8.75 1.19
C GLU A 18 11.71 -8.21 1.24
N ALA A 19 10.97 -8.46 2.32
CA ALA A 19 9.55 -8.16 2.41
C ALA A 19 9.26 -6.66 2.25
N ILE A 20 8.48 -6.32 1.22
CA ILE A 20 8.04 -4.94 0.97
C ILE A 20 6.65 -4.74 1.56
N LEU A 21 6.58 -3.97 2.64
CA LEU A 21 5.33 -3.50 3.21
C LEU A 21 4.79 -2.31 2.42
N THR A 22 3.61 -2.49 1.80
CA THR A 22 2.99 -1.52 0.89
C THR A 22 2.89 -0.10 1.45
N ASN A 23 2.54 0.03 2.73
CA ASN A 23 2.41 1.34 3.38
C ASN A 23 3.77 2.01 3.62
N GLN A 24 4.77 1.26 4.07
CA GLN A 24 6.12 1.80 4.29
C GLN A 24 6.75 2.21 2.95
N TRP A 25 6.57 1.37 1.93
CA TRP A 25 6.99 1.67 0.57
C TRP A 25 6.30 2.92 0.03
N LEU A 26 4.98 3.04 0.15
CA LEU A 26 4.25 4.24 -0.31
C LEU A 26 4.70 5.50 0.43
N LYS A 27 4.87 5.44 1.75
CA LYS A 27 5.39 6.54 2.56
C LYS A 27 6.73 7.05 2.01
N HIS A 28 7.65 6.13 1.73
CA HIS A 28 8.94 6.46 1.11
C HIS A 28 8.77 7.09 -0.29
N GLN A 29 7.91 6.53 -1.15
CA GLN A 29 7.66 7.04 -2.50
C GLN A 29 6.98 8.40 -2.55
N LEU A 30 6.24 8.78 -1.50
CA LEU A 30 5.60 10.09 -1.39
C LEU A 30 6.45 11.10 -0.63
N GLY A 31 7.50 10.67 0.08
CA GLY A 31 8.35 11.55 0.88
C GLY A 31 7.62 12.22 2.05
N ARG A 32 6.54 11.60 2.56
CA ARG A 32 5.72 12.13 3.66
C ARG A 32 4.94 11.03 4.36
N GLU A 33 4.44 11.32 5.56
CA GLU A 33 3.50 10.44 6.26
C GLU A 33 2.23 10.21 5.44
N LEU A 34 1.66 9.02 5.63
CA LEU A 34 0.41 8.61 5.00
C LEU A 34 -0.78 8.95 5.90
N ARG A 35 -1.83 9.50 5.31
CA ARG A 35 -3.15 9.51 5.94
C ARG A 35 -3.73 8.09 5.92
N ALA A 36 -4.55 7.75 6.92
CA ALA A 36 -5.16 6.42 7.02
C ALA A 36 -5.92 5.99 5.75
N ALA A 37 -6.59 6.94 5.09
CA ALA A 37 -7.31 6.71 3.84
C ALA A 37 -6.38 6.35 2.66
N GLU A 38 -5.13 6.82 2.66
CA GLU A 38 -4.16 6.52 1.59
C GLU A 38 -3.71 5.08 1.66
N ALA A 39 -3.40 4.58 2.86
CA ALA A 39 -3.01 3.19 3.08
C ALA A 39 -4.08 2.22 2.56
N GLN A 40 -5.35 2.47 2.88
CA GLN A 40 -6.47 1.63 2.42
C GLN A 40 -6.67 1.73 0.90
N THR A 41 -6.70 2.95 0.36
CA THR A 41 -6.92 3.19 -1.08
C THR A 41 -5.81 2.54 -1.90
N PHE A 42 -4.56 2.79 -1.50
CA PHE A 42 -3.39 2.28 -2.21
C PHE A 42 -3.28 0.76 -2.10
N GLY A 43 -3.46 0.18 -0.90
CA GLY A 43 -3.46 -1.27 -0.73
C GLY A 43 -4.48 -1.98 -1.62
N ARG A 44 -5.67 -1.40 -1.81
CA ARG A 44 -6.66 -1.91 -2.76
C ARG A 44 -6.19 -1.83 -4.21
N MET A 45 -5.59 -0.72 -4.61
CA MET A 45 -5.05 -0.57 -5.98
C MET A 45 -3.92 -1.57 -6.24
N VAL A 46 -3.01 -1.79 -5.30
CA VAL A 46 -1.94 -2.79 -5.45
C VAL A 46 -2.53 -4.19 -5.60
N LEU A 47 -3.56 -4.54 -4.83
CA LEU A 47 -4.24 -5.83 -4.98
C LEU A 47 -4.97 -5.97 -6.33
N ASP A 48 -5.55 -4.89 -6.85
CA ASP A 48 -6.18 -4.89 -8.17
C ASP A 48 -5.13 -5.09 -9.28
N GLU A 49 -4.00 -4.38 -9.22
CA GLU A 49 -2.87 -4.54 -10.17
C GLU A 49 -2.24 -5.93 -10.08
N TRP A 50 -2.14 -6.48 -8.86
CA TRP A 50 -1.69 -7.84 -8.63
C TRP A 50 -2.59 -8.84 -9.36
N ARG A 51 -3.90 -8.73 -9.15
CA ARG A 51 -4.88 -9.64 -9.77
C ARG A 51 -4.89 -9.53 -11.29
N HIS A 52 -4.64 -8.33 -11.81
CA HIS A 52 -4.53 -8.13 -13.25
C HIS A 52 -3.35 -8.92 -13.85
N ARG A 53 -2.23 -9.05 -13.12
CA ARG A 53 -1.01 -9.70 -13.60
C ARG A 53 -0.93 -11.19 -13.27
N HIS A 54 -1.38 -11.58 -12.08
CA HIS A 54 -1.20 -12.92 -11.51
C HIS A 54 -2.53 -13.68 -11.34
N GLY A 55 -3.65 -13.11 -11.77
CA GLY A 55 -4.97 -13.74 -11.67
C GLY A 55 -5.52 -13.78 -10.25
N LEU A 56 -6.10 -14.92 -9.85
CA LEU A 56 -6.75 -15.07 -8.54
C LEU A 56 -5.81 -15.49 -7.41
N VAL A 57 -4.51 -15.63 -7.69
CA VAL A 57 -3.49 -15.91 -6.67
C VAL A 57 -3.39 -14.72 -5.73
N MET A 58 -3.25 -14.99 -4.43
CA MET A 58 -3.10 -13.94 -3.43
C MET A 58 -1.61 -13.64 -3.18
N PRO A 59 -1.23 -12.37 -2.98
CA PRO A 59 0.13 -12.00 -2.58
C PRO A 59 0.49 -12.55 -1.21
N TYR A 60 1.79 -12.63 -0.91
CA TYR A 60 2.29 -13.16 0.35
C TYR A 60 1.79 -12.36 1.57
N THR A 61 1.83 -13.02 2.73
CA THR A 61 1.53 -12.40 4.01
C THR A 61 2.65 -12.66 5.01
N MET A 62 2.91 -11.69 5.87
CA MET A 62 3.91 -11.76 6.93
C MET A 62 3.32 -11.22 8.23
N ARG A 63 3.73 -11.77 9.38
CA ARG A 63 3.37 -11.20 10.68
C ARG A 63 4.27 -9.99 10.95
N VAL A 64 3.65 -8.86 11.28
CA VAL A 64 4.39 -7.63 11.58
C VAL A 64 4.03 -7.15 12.98
N GLY A 65 5.05 -7.00 13.83
CA GLY A 65 4.94 -6.54 15.21
C GLY A 65 4.52 -7.63 16.21
N GLU A 66 4.57 -7.29 17.50
CA GLU A 66 4.20 -8.16 18.62
C GLU A 66 2.69 -8.49 18.61
N ASP A 67 1.87 -7.58 18.09
CA ASP A 67 0.41 -7.72 17.97
C ASP A 67 -0.04 -8.77 16.93
N SER A 68 0.89 -9.53 16.32
CA SER A 68 0.60 -10.66 15.42
C SER A 68 -0.28 -10.33 14.21
N SER A 69 -0.31 -9.06 13.79
CA SER A 69 -1.10 -8.66 12.63
C SER A 69 -0.49 -9.23 11.35
N GLN A 70 -1.21 -10.13 10.68
CA GLN A 70 -0.83 -10.59 9.34
C GLN A 70 -1.07 -9.46 8.34
N ARG A 71 -0.01 -9.04 7.67
CA ARG A 71 -0.05 -8.00 6.64
C ARG A 71 0.33 -8.60 5.29
N THR A 72 -0.30 -8.10 4.24
CA THR A 72 0.11 -8.41 2.87
C THR A 72 1.47 -7.76 2.61
N VAL A 73 2.37 -8.55 2.03
CA VAL A 73 3.73 -8.15 1.64
C VAL A 73 3.97 -8.53 0.20
N TYR A 74 4.90 -7.82 -0.42
CA TYR A 74 5.32 -8.01 -1.79
C TYR A 74 6.83 -8.26 -1.80
N LEU A 75 7.33 -8.90 -2.84
CA LEU A 75 8.75 -9.14 -3.04
C LEU A 75 9.32 -8.11 -4.03
N PRO A 76 10.66 -7.98 -4.12
CA PRO A 76 11.30 -7.14 -5.14
C PRO A 76 10.84 -7.47 -6.56
N ASP A 77 10.57 -8.75 -6.83
CA ASP A 77 10.02 -9.25 -8.11
C ASP A 77 8.66 -8.63 -8.45
N ASP A 78 7.91 -8.22 -7.44
CA ASP A 78 6.57 -7.64 -7.54
C ASP A 78 6.58 -6.11 -7.63
N MET A 79 7.76 -5.46 -7.62
CA MET A 79 7.90 -4.01 -7.75
C MET A 79 7.14 -3.41 -8.96
N PRO A 80 7.09 -4.07 -10.14
CA PRO A 80 6.27 -3.59 -11.24
C PRO A 80 4.77 -3.43 -10.89
N VAL A 81 4.22 -4.23 -9.98
CA VAL A 81 2.85 -4.12 -9.46
C VAL A 81 2.72 -2.83 -8.63
N LEU A 82 3.66 -2.60 -7.72
CA LEU A 82 3.68 -1.43 -6.83
C LEU A 82 3.80 -0.13 -7.62
N PHE A 83 4.67 -0.08 -8.63
CA PHE A 83 4.82 1.09 -9.49
C PHE A 83 3.57 1.38 -10.34
N ALA A 84 2.94 0.36 -10.90
CA ALA A 84 1.69 0.54 -11.64
C ALA A 84 0.57 1.09 -10.74
N ALA A 85 0.44 0.52 -9.54
CA ALA A 85 -0.50 1.02 -8.54
C ALA A 85 -0.19 2.46 -8.12
N LEU A 86 1.09 2.82 -7.96
CA LEU A 86 1.50 4.18 -7.60
C LEU A 86 1.12 5.19 -8.69
N ALA A 87 1.38 4.85 -9.96
CA ALA A 87 1.01 5.68 -11.10
C ALA A 87 -0.51 5.91 -11.16
N ARG A 88 -1.30 4.85 -10.91
CA ARG A 88 -2.76 4.95 -10.84
C ARG A 88 -3.22 5.76 -9.63
N TYR A 89 -2.60 5.56 -8.48
CA TYR A 89 -2.93 6.24 -7.24
C TYR A 89 -2.70 7.76 -7.34
N ARG A 90 -1.56 8.20 -7.90
CA ARG A 90 -1.25 9.62 -8.14
C ARG A 90 -2.26 10.32 -9.06
N LYS A 91 -2.97 9.57 -9.92
CA LYS A 91 -4.04 10.09 -10.79
C LYS A 91 -5.42 10.07 -10.13
N SER A 92 -5.56 9.41 -8.98
CA SER A 92 -6.86 9.21 -8.32
C SER A 92 -7.42 10.49 -7.70
N LYS A 93 -8.76 10.57 -7.62
CA LYS A 93 -9.46 11.66 -6.89
C LYS A 93 -9.05 11.72 -5.41
N SER A 94 -8.84 10.54 -4.79
CA SER A 94 -8.41 10.43 -3.40
C SER A 94 -7.06 11.13 -3.17
N TYR A 95 -6.07 10.84 -4.02
CA TYR A 95 -4.76 11.48 -3.94
C TYR A 95 -4.86 13.01 -4.13
N LYS A 96 -5.57 13.46 -5.17
CA LYS A 96 -5.74 14.90 -5.44
C LYS A 96 -6.38 15.64 -4.26
N ARG A 97 -7.42 15.06 -3.67
CA ARG A 97 -8.09 15.63 -2.49
C ARG A 97 -7.13 15.77 -1.32
N ILE A 98 -6.40 14.70 -0.99
CA ILE A 98 -5.46 14.69 0.14
C ILE A 98 -4.30 15.65 -0.11
N GLN A 99 -3.81 15.78 -1.35
CA GLN A 99 -2.81 16.78 -1.69
C GLN A 99 -3.33 18.22 -1.49
N SER A 100 -4.57 18.50 -1.85
CA SER A 100 -5.19 19.80 -1.57
C SER A 100 -5.36 20.07 -0.07
N GLU A 101 -5.79 19.07 0.71
CA GLU A 101 -5.90 19.16 2.17
C GLU A 101 -4.54 19.48 2.80
N ILE A 102 -3.49 18.73 2.45
CA ILE A 102 -2.12 18.97 2.94
C ILE A 102 -1.61 20.37 2.57
N LYS A 103 -1.95 20.85 1.36
CA LYS A 103 -1.57 22.21 0.95
C LYS A 103 -2.32 23.26 1.78
N GLY A 104 -3.63 23.10 1.97
CA GLY A 104 -4.44 23.99 2.80
C GLY A 104 -3.94 24.09 4.24
N GLU A 105 -3.59 22.96 4.86
CA GLU A 105 -2.99 22.94 6.20
C GLU A 105 -1.68 23.74 6.26
N ARG A 106 -0.82 23.62 5.24
CA ARG A 106 0.45 24.39 5.19
C ARG A 106 0.22 25.89 5.06
N ASP A 107 -0.79 26.29 4.29
CA ASP A 107 -1.13 27.68 4.07
C ASP A 107 -1.76 28.32 5.33
N GLU A 108 -2.56 27.56 6.09
CA GLU A 108 -3.12 28.00 7.40
C GLU A 108 -2.04 28.16 8.48
N HIS A 109 -1.03 27.28 8.49
CA HIS A 109 0.10 27.36 9.43
C HIS A 109 1.14 28.45 9.07
N HIS A 110 0.99 29.13 7.93
CA HIS A 110 1.85 30.25 7.50
C HIS A 110 1.17 31.62 7.63
N GLN A 111 -0.01 31.72 8.23
CA GLN A 111 -0.61 33.01 8.56
C GLN A 111 0.01 33.56 9.87
N PRO A 112 0.65 34.74 9.84
CA PRO A 112 1.20 35.40 11.03
C PRO A 112 0.12 35.96 11.97
#